data_AF-A0A0B1RSA3-F1
#
_entry.id   AF-A0A0B1RSA3-F1
#
_cell.length_a   1.000
_cell.length_b   1.000
_cell.length_c   1.000
_cell.angle_alpha   90.00
_cell.angle_beta   90.00
_cell.angle_gamma   90.00
#
_symmetry.space_group_name_H-M   'P 1'
#
loop_
_entity.id
_entity.type
_entity.pdbx_description
1 polymer ?
#
loop_
_entity_poly.entity_id
_entity_poly.type
_entity_poly.pdbx_seq_one_letter_code
_entity_poly.pdbx_strand_id
1 'polypeptide(L)'
;MAVSLSSTINDRFGSVRRFEKGGFIWNNAMSGFTINDREDSEDMHVNSVEGRKRPRTTMAPFMLFDQHGQLVGCFGTTGSLNSVLAAAQGLLNHIIFNMTLVSELEKGMSLNPMLLMDSVVHALQHAANDTLRAVCDFRSGTDQCARACL
;
A
#
# COMPACT_ATOMS: atom_id res chain seq x y z
N MET A 1 -9.92 18.53 -4.19
CA MET A 1 -9.59 17.83 -2.92
C MET A 1 -9.07 16.45 -3.29
N ALA A 2 -8.00 15.99 -2.67
CA ALA A 2 -7.45 14.66 -2.89
C ALA A 2 -7.17 13.97 -1.57
N VAL A 3 -7.29 12.64 -1.57
CA VAL A 3 -7.10 11.78 -0.40
C VAL A 3 -6.30 10.56 -0.84
N SER A 4 -5.18 10.29 -0.17
CA SER A 4 -4.49 9.01 -0.26
C SER A 4 -4.88 8.17 0.96
N LEU A 5 -5.46 7.00 0.73
CA LEU A 5 -5.97 6.11 1.75
C LEU A 5 -5.53 4.68 1.48
N SER A 6 -4.98 4.01 2.49
CA SER A 6 -4.76 2.56 2.51
C SER A 6 -5.62 1.95 3.60
N SER A 7 -6.38 0.92 3.26
CA SER A 7 -7.24 0.17 4.19
C SER A 7 -7.04 -1.33 3.96
N THR A 8 -7.12 -2.11 5.04
CA THR A 8 -6.88 -3.55 4.99
C THR A 8 -7.62 -4.29 6.09
N ILE A 9 -7.97 -5.55 5.82
CA ILE A 9 -8.34 -6.55 6.85
C ILE A 9 -7.15 -7.44 7.24
N ASN A 10 -5.94 -6.97 6.91
CA ASN A 10 -4.64 -7.64 6.91
C ASN A 10 -4.51 -8.71 5.83
N ASP A 11 -4.72 -9.99 6.12
CA ASP A 11 -4.56 -11.03 5.11
C ASP A 11 -5.78 -11.11 4.18
N ARG A 12 -5.66 -11.89 3.09
CA ARG A 12 -6.80 -12.18 2.22
C ARG A 12 -7.90 -12.86 3.03
N PHE A 13 -9.10 -12.27 3.01
CA PHE A 13 -10.23 -12.67 3.87
C PHE A 13 -9.99 -12.51 5.39
N GLY A 14 -9.00 -11.72 5.81
CA GLY A 14 -8.74 -11.35 7.20
C GLY A 14 -8.63 -12.57 8.10
N SER A 15 -9.45 -12.63 9.15
CA SER A 15 -9.46 -13.78 10.07
C SER A 15 -10.21 -15.00 9.55
N VAL A 16 -10.73 -14.96 8.32
CA VAL A 16 -11.64 -15.98 7.73
C VAL A 16 -12.91 -16.18 8.57
N ARG A 17 -13.26 -15.17 9.38
CA ARG A 17 -14.50 -15.14 10.17
C ARG A 17 -15.40 -14.05 9.62
N ARG A 18 -16.66 -14.41 9.34
CA ARG A 18 -17.69 -13.49 8.91
C ARG A 18 -18.65 -13.25 10.07
N PHE A 19 -19.03 -12.00 10.29
CA PHE A 19 -20.14 -11.68 11.17
C PHE A 19 -21.46 -12.06 10.50
N GLU A 20 -22.16 -13.06 11.03
CA GLU A 20 -23.33 -13.67 10.37
C GLU A 20 -24.46 -12.68 10.11
N LYS A 21 -24.76 -11.81 11.09
CA LYS A 21 -25.89 -10.86 10.99
C LYS A 21 -25.57 -9.65 10.09
N GLY A 22 -24.34 -9.14 10.15
CA GLY A 22 -23.94 -7.91 9.44
C GLY A 22 -23.11 -8.14 8.18
N GLY A 23 -22.74 -9.37 7.88
CA GLY A 23 -22.13 -9.77 6.60
C GLY A 23 -20.66 -9.38 6.39
N PHE A 24 -20.05 -8.58 7.26
CA PHE A 24 -18.65 -8.18 7.13
C PHE A 24 -17.67 -9.23 7.65
N ILE A 25 -16.44 -9.19 7.16
CA ILE A 25 -15.34 -10.08 7.55
C ILE A 25 -14.49 -9.38 8.62
N TRP A 26 -14.11 -10.11 9.66
CA TRP A 26 -13.23 -9.62 10.71
C TRP A 26 -11.79 -9.55 10.20
N ASN A 27 -11.07 -8.49 10.57
CA ASN A 27 -9.64 -8.40 10.31
C ASN A 27 -8.87 -9.39 11.19
N ASN A 28 -7.66 -9.76 10.77
CA ASN A 28 -6.69 -10.47 11.61
C ASN A 28 -5.48 -9.61 11.98
N ALA A 29 -5.66 -8.29 12.13
CA ALA A 29 -4.56 -7.33 12.33
C ALA A 29 -3.75 -7.57 13.62
N MET A 30 -4.24 -8.40 14.54
CA MET A 30 -3.48 -8.87 15.70
C MET A 30 -2.18 -9.58 15.31
N SER A 31 -2.09 -10.20 14.13
CA SER A 31 -0.86 -10.80 13.62
C SER A 31 0.24 -9.78 13.30
N GLY A 32 -0.09 -8.49 13.22
CA GLY A 32 0.88 -7.41 13.02
C GLY A 32 1.71 -7.06 14.26
N PHE A 33 1.37 -7.60 15.43
CA PHE A 33 2.21 -7.53 16.61
C PHE A 33 3.33 -8.56 16.57
N THR A 34 4.42 -8.26 17.27
CA THR A 34 5.48 -9.22 17.52
C THR A 34 5.05 -10.14 18.66
N ILE A 35 4.85 -11.42 18.35
CA ILE A 35 4.52 -12.46 19.32
C ILE A 35 5.83 -13.21 19.63
N ASN A 36 6.38 -12.99 20.81
CA ASN A 36 7.56 -13.72 21.26
C ASN A 36 7.11 -15.04 21.92
N ASP A 37 7.65 -16.17 21.47
CA ASP A 37 7.42 -17.50 22.08
C ASP A 37 8.29 -17.76 23.33
N ARG A 38 9.09 -16.78 23.78
CA ARG A 38 10.10 -16.99 24.83
C ARG A 38 9.75 -16.24 26.11
N GLU A 39 9.61 -17.01 27.19
CA GLU A 39 9.51 -16.54 28.58
C GLU A 39 10.74 -15.71 29.04
N ASP A 40 11.87 -15.79 28.32
CA ASP A 40 13.20 -15.31 28.78
C ASP A 40 13.82 -14.18 27.92
N SER A 41 13.04 -13.33 27.25
CA SER A 41 13.59 -12.05 26.77
C SER A 41 13.29 -10.96 27.80
N GLU A 42 14.32 -10.49 28.53
CA GLU A 42 14.18 -9.40 29.50
C GLU A 42 13.61 -8.11 28.89
N ASP A 43 13.71 -7.95 27.56
CA ASP A 43 13.16 -6.81 26.83
C ASP A 43 11.87 -7.18 26.08
N MET A 44 10.75 -6.57 26.52
CA MET A 44 9.51 -6.59 25.77
C MET A 44 9.71 -5.82 24.45
N HIS A 45 9.46 -6.49 23.31
CA HIS A 45 9.59 -5.85 22.00
C HIS A 45 8.67 -4.62 21.89
N VAL A 46 9.13 -3.55 21.23
CA VAL A 46 8.37 -2.29 21.11
C VAL A 46 7.02 -2.48 20.40
N ASN A 47 6.92 -3.51 19.55
CA ASN A 47 5.69 -3.94 18.88
C ASN A 47 5.03 -5.17 19.54
N SER A 48 5.22 -5.39 20.85
CA SER A 48 4.47 -6.40 21.60
C SER A 48 3.02 -6.00 21.80
N VAL A 49 2.15 -6.99 22.02
CA VAL A 49 0.71 -6.83 22.27
C VAL A 49 0.48 -6.16 23.62
N GLU A 50 -0.29 -5.07 23.62
CA GLU A 50 -0.73 -4.38 24.84
C GLU A 50 -2.16 -3.85 24.66
N GLY A 51 -2.89 -3.69 25.77
CA GLY A 51 -4.25 -3.16 25.75
C GLY A 51 -4.32 -1.76 25.11
N ARG A 52 -5.19 -1.60 24.11
CA ARG A 52 -5.41 -0.36 23.34
C ARG A 52 -4.23 0.07 22.44
N LYS A 53 -3.15 -0.71 22.36
CA LYS A 53 -2.05 -0.47 21.42
C LYS A 53 -2.48 -0.84 20.00
N ARG A 54 -1.91 -0.17 19.00
CA ARG A 54 -2.12 -0.50 17.57
C ARG A 54 -0.91 -1.27 17.05
N PRO A 55 -1.11 -2.32 16.24
CA PRO A 55 0.00 -3.06 15.63
C PRO A 55 0.75 -2.20 14.62
N ARG A 56 2.04 -2.49 14.43
CA ARG A 56 2.84 -1.90 13.35
C ARG A 56 2.22 -2.24 11.98
N THR A 57 2.27 -1.29 11.06
CA THR A 57 1.85 -1.46 9.66
C THR A 57 2.95 -1.08 8.68
N THR A 58 2.93 -1.70 7.49
CA THR A 58 3.76 -1.36 6.33
C THR A 58 3.00 -0.48 5.31
N MET A 59 1.75 -0.10 5.59
CA MET A 59 0.98 0.80 4.75
C MET A 59 1.66 2.18 4.68
N ALA A 60 1.92 2.65 3.47
CA ALA A 60 2.57 3.93 3.22
C ALA A 60 1.79 4.74 2.16
N PRO A 61 0.56 5.20 2.44
CA PRO A 61 -0.12 6.15 1.57
C PRO A 61 0.59 7.51 1.62
N PHE A 62 0.90 8.09 0.46
CA PHE A 62 1.54 9.41 0.39
C PHE A 62 0.98 10.26 -0.77
N MET A 63 1.24 11.57 -0.72
CA MET A 63 0.86 12.54 -1.73
C MET A 63 2.07 13.41 -2.05
N LEU A 64 2.24 13.75 -3.33
CA LEU A 64 3.29 14.64 -3.81
C LEU A 64 2.70 15.98 -4.21
N PHE A 65 3.34 17.04 -3.74
CA PHE A 65 3.01 18.41 -4.03
C PHE A 65 4.22 19.10 -4.64
N ASP A 66 3.99 20.04 -5.55
CA ASP A 66 5.03 20.89 -6.08
C ASP A 66 5.41 22.01 -5.09
N GLN A 67 6.41 22.79 -5.45
CA GLN A 67 6.87 23.96 -4.66
C GLN A 67 5.81 25.05 -4.50
N HIS A 68 4.75 25.04 -5.30
CA HIS A 68 3.62 25.97 -5.26
C HIS A 68 2.42 25.39 -4.50
N GLY A 69 2.56 24.21 -3.89
CA GLY A 69 1.51 23.51 -3.15
C GLY A 69 0.45 22.84 -4.03
N GLN A 70 0.66 22.74 -5.34
CA GLN A 70 -0.23 22.03 -6.24
C GLN A 70 0.02 20.53 -6.16
N LEU A 71 -1.06 19.75 -6.18
CA LEU A 71 -0.98 18.29 -6.14
C LEU A 71 -0.41 17.76 -7.46
N VAL A 72 0.72 17.08 -7.39
CA VAL A 72 1.35 16.39 -8.52
C VAL A 72 0.80 14.98 -8.66
N GLY A 73 0.61 14.28 -7.54
CA GLY A 73 0.03 12.94 -7.54
C GLY A 73 -0.28 12.40 -6.15
N CYS A 74 -1.20 11.43 -6.10
CA CYS A 74 -1.47 10.63 -4.90
C CYS A 74 -1.04 9.20 -5.14
N PHE A 75 -0.46 8.55 -4.14
CA PHE A 75 0.10 7.22 -4.24
C PHE A 75 -0.33 6.36 -3.07
N GLY A 76 -0.73 5.14 -3.35
CA GLY A 76 -1.04 4.11 -2.37
C GLY A 76 -0.53 2.77 -2.84
N THR A 77 0.05 1.99 -1.93
CA THR A 77 0.55 0.66 -2.23
C THR A 77 -0.22 -0.37 -1.42
N THR A 78 -0.68 -1.44 -2.06
CA THR A 78 -1.11 -2.65 -1.37
C THR A 78 0.03 -3.67 -1.38
N GLY A 79 -0.08 -4.73 -0.59
CA GLY A 79 0.97 -5.72 -0.39
C GLY A 79 1.30 -5.91 1.08
N SER A 80 1.97 -7.01 1.41
CA SER A 80 2.33 -7.32 2.80
C SER A 80 3.58 -6.55 3.22
N LEU A 81 4.75 -7.19 3.23
CA LEU A 81 5.99 -6.61 3.76
C LEU A 81 6.61 -5.52 2.86
N ASN A 82 6.27 -5.52 1.58
CA ASN A 82 7.00 -4.77 0.55
C ASN A 82 6.40 -3.39 0.21
N SER A 83 5.28 -3.00 0.83
CA SER A 83 4.57 -1.75 0.52
C SER A 83 5.42 -0.49 0.67
N VAL A 84 6.24 -0.39 1.72
CA VAL A 84 7.13 0.77 1.92
C VAL A 84 8.19 0.88 0.81
N LEU A 85 8.75 -0.24 0.37
CA LEU A 85 9.74 -0.24 -0.71
C LEU A 85 9.10 0.08 -2.06
N ALA A 86 7.90 -0.43 -2.33
CA ALA A 86 7.13 -0.07 -3.52
C ALA A 86 6.81 1.44 -3.55
N ALA A 87 6.44 2.02 -2.41
CA ALA A 87 6.20 3.45 -2.26
C ALA A 87 7.48 4.27 -2.54
N ALA A 88 8.60 3.88 -1.92
CA ALA A 88 9.90 4.52 -2.15
C ALA A 88 10.34 4.42 -3.61
N GLN A 89 10.10 3.29 -4.27
CA GLN A 89 10.43 3.09 -5.67
C GLN A 89 9.65 4.01 -6.59
N GLY A 90 8.33 4.10 -6.40
CA GLY A 90 7.49 5.04 -7.17
C GLY A 90 7.98 6.47 -6.99
N LEU A 91 8.28 6.86 -5.75
CA LEU A 91 8.83 8.19 -5.45
C LEU A 91 10.16 8.46 -6.16
N LEU A 92 11.11 7.53 -6.10
CA LEU A 92 12.42 7.67 -6.74
C LEU A 92 12.30 7.76 -8.25
N ASN A 93 11.39 6.98 -8.86
CA ASN A 93 11.17 7.03 -10.30
C ASN A 93 10.63 8.38 -10.76
N HIS A 94 9.70 8.94 -9.98
CA HIS A 94 9.13 10.23 -10.27
C HIS A 94 10.16 11.36 -10.15
N ILE A 95 10.90 11.40 -9.03
CA ILE A 95 11.81 12.50 -8.72
C ILE A 95 13.11 12.42 -9.52
N ILE A 96 13.73 11.24 -9.60
CA ILE A 96 15.08 11.09 -10.18
C ILE A 96 15.00 10.90 -11.69
N PHE A 97 14.10 10.04 -12.16
CA PHE A 97 14.04 9.66 -13.58
C PHE A 97 13.02 10.48 -14.38
N ASN A 98 12.34 11.44 -13.74
CA ASN A 98 11.32 12.29 -14.34
C ASN A 98 10.30 11.48 -15.16
N MET A 99 9.95 10.29 -14.66
CA MET A 99 9.02 9.39 -15.31
C MET A 99 7.59 9.88 -15.08
N THR A 100 6.70 9.60 -16.04
CA THR A 100 5.27 9.78 -15.80
C THR A 100 4.76 8.62 -14.97
N LEU A 101 3.80 8.87 -14.08
CA LEU A 101 3.16 7.84 -13.24
C LEU A 101 2.76 6.58 -14.01
N VAL A 102 2.23 6.74 -15.23
CA VAL A 102 1.89 5.61 -16.12
C VAL A 102 3.13 4.81 -16.50
N SER A 103 4.20 5.48 -16.95
CA SER A 103 5.43 4.81 -17.34
C SER A 103 6.19 4.16 -16.17
N GLU A 104 6.03 4.69 -14.95
CA GLU A 104 6.58 4.11 -13.72
C GLU A 104 5.96 2.75 -13.42
N LEU A 105 4.65 2.65 -13.63
CA LEU A 105 3.87 1.43 -13.40
C LEU A 105 4.06 0.42 -14.55
N GLU A 106 4.12 0.89 -15.80
CA GLU A 106 4.27 0.03 -16.99
C GLU A 106 5.67 -0.58 -17.15
N LYS A 107 6.75 0.17 -16.85
CA LYS A 107 8.13 -0.36 -16.94
C LYS A 107 8.48 -1.34 -15.82
N GLY A 108 7.56 -1.52 -14.87
CA GLY A 108 7.75 -2.32 -13.68
C GLY A 108 8.64 -1.60 -12.66
N MET A 109 8.40 -1.88 -11.38
CA MET A 109 9.30 -1.53 -10.29
C MET A 109 10.61 -2.32 -10.45
N SER A 110 11.46 -1.88 -11.37
CA SER A 110 12.59 -2.63 -11.94
C SER A 110 13.72 -2.90 -10.95
N LEU A 111 13.71 -2.30 -9.76
CA LEU A 111 14.82 -2.43 -8.81
C LEU A 111 14.81 -3.74 -7.99
N ASN A 112 13.72 -4.50 -7.94
CA ASN A 112 13.75 -5.87 -7.37
C ASN A 112 12.53 -6.72 -7.80
N PRO A 113 12.72 -7.91 -8.42
CA PRO A 113 11.62 -8.80 -8.79
C PRO A 113 10.76 -9.28 -7.59
N MET A 114 11.28 -9.23 -6.36
CA MET A 114 10.54 -9.57 -5.14
C MET A 114 9.50 -8.49 -4.75
N LEU A 115 9.70 -7.23 -5.16
CA LEU A 115 8.73 -6.14 -5.00
C LEU A 115 7.57 -6.25 -6.00
N LEU A 116 7.78 -6.98 -7.09
CA LEU A 116 6.84 -7.08 -8.19
C LEU A 116 5.72 -8.10 -7.94
N MET A 117 5.93 -9.08 -7.05
CA MET A 117 4.97 -10.18 -6.90
C MET A 117 3.76 -9.78 -6.03
N ASP A 118 3.97 -9.05 -4.93
CA ASP A 118 2.92 -8.86 -3.92
C ASP A 118 2.35 -7.44 -3.79
N SER A 119 2.98 -6.42 -4.39
CA SER A 119 2.53 -5.03 -4.24
C SER A 119 1.92 -4.42 -5.49
N VAL A 120 0.71 -3.87 -5.36
CA VAL A 120 0.01 -3.10 -6.40
C VAL A 120 0.05 -1.63 -6.01
N VAL A 121 0.55 -0.79 -6.90
CA VAL A 121 0.58 0.66 -6.72
C VAL A 121 -0.63 1.27 -7.41
N HIS A 122 -1.35 2.11 -6.68
CA HIS A 122 -2.46 2.92 -7.16
C HIS A 122 -2.03 4.38 -7.13
N ALA A 123 -2.28 5.08 -8.22
CA ALA A 123 -1.98 6.50 -8.28
C ALA A 123 -3.02 7.32 -9.02
N LEU A 124 -3.10 8.60 -8.67
CA LEU A 124 -3.91 9.59 -9.37
C LEU A 124 -2.98 10.61 -10.00
N GLN A 125 -3.11 10.80 -11.31
CA GLN A 125 -2.34 11.79 -12.07
C GLN A 125 -3.27 12.89 -12.58
N HIS A 126 -2.81 14.14 -12.48
CA HIS A 126 -3.44 15.27 -13.16
C HIS A 126 -3.05 15.29 -14.63
N ALA A 127 -3.99 15.12 -15.55
CA ALA A 127 -3.74 15.21 -16.98
C ALA A 127 -3.74 16.67 -17.45
N ALA A 128 -3.08 16.93 -18.59
CA ALA A 128 -2.93 18.27 -19.17
C ALA A 128 -4.26 18.99 -19.51
N ASN A 129 -5.38 18.26 -19.53
CA ASN A 129 -6.71 18.78 -19.83
C ASN A 129 -7.56 19.05 -18.58
N ASP A 130 -6.93 19.25 -17.41
CA ASP A 130 -7.63 19.45 -16.12
C ASP A 130 -8.47 18.23 -15.68
N THR A 131 -8.20 17.07 -16.28
CA THR A 131 -8.86 15.81 -15.96
C THR A 131 -7.97 14.96 -15.05
N LEU A 132 -8.53 14.42 -13.97
CA LEU A 132 -7.84 13.47 -13.10
C LEU A 132 -7.94 12.06 -13.71
N ARG A 133 -6.81 11.40 -13.88
CA ARG A 133 -6.72 10.02 -14.35
C ARG A 133 -6.25 9.11 -13.22
N ALA A 134 -7.07 8.14 -12.87
CA ALA A 134 -6.63 7.01 -12.06
C ALA A 134 -5.72 6.10 -12.89
N VAL A 135 -4.58 5.74 -12.31
CA VAL A 135 -3.59 4.86 -12.90
C VAL A 135 -3.27 3.79 -11.87
N CYS A 136 -3.53 2.54 -12.20
CA CYS A 136 -3.19 1.39 -11.36
C CYS A 136 -2.19 0.49 -12.10
N ASP A 137 -1.47 -0.34 -11.34
CA ASP A 137 -0.48 -1.30 -11.86
C ASP A 137 -0.98 -2.05 -13.12
N PHE A 138 -0.17 -2.03 -14.17
CA PHE A 138 -0.43 -2.67 -15.46
C PHE A 138 0.32 -4.01 -15.56
N ARG A 139 -0.05 -5.01 -14.77
CA ARG A 139 0.45 -6.37 -15.07
C ARG A 139 -0.34 -6.93 -16.26
N SER A 140 0.37 -7.32 -17.31
CA SER A 140 -0.17 -7.98 -18.53
C SER A 140 -0.96 -7.09 -19.51
N GLY A 141 -0.84 -5.76 -19.44
CA GLY A 141 -1.51 -4.83 -20.37
C GLY A 141 -2.99 -4.56 -20.07
N THR A 142 -3.47 -4.96 -18.89
CA THR A 142 -4.86 -4.73 -18.43
C THR A 142 -4.88 -3.95 -17.12
N ASP A 143 -5.77 -2.96 -17.01
CA ASP A 143 -5.96 -2.13 -15.81
C ASP A 143 -6.46 -2.98 -14.63
N GLN A 144 -5.72 -2.99 -13.52
CA GLN A 144 -6.04 -3.76 -12.32
C GLN A 144 -6.76 -2.96 -11.23
N CYS A 145 -7.18 -1.71 -11.47
CA CYS A 145 -7.87 -0.88 -10.47
C CYS A 145 -9.09 -1.58 -9.81
N ALA A 146 -9.70 -2.57 -10.45
CA ALA A 146 -10.87 -3.30 -9.96
C ALA A 146 -10.63 -4.78 -9.62
N ARG A 147 -9.41 -5.33 -9.75
CA ARG A 147 -9.11 -6.72 -9.36
C ARG A 147 -8.83 -6.83 -7.87
N ALA A 148 -9.86 -6.56 -7.07
CA ALA A 148 -9.98 -7.16 -5.76
C ALA A 148 -10.45 -8.61 -5.94
N CYS A 149 -9.64 -9.57 -5.48
CA CYS A 149 -10.03 -10.94 -5.15
C CYS A 149 -10.95 -11.69 -6.13
N LEU A 150 -10.35 -12.47 -7.05
CA LEU A 150 -10.79 -13.85 -7.26
C LEU A 150 -9.81 -14.76 -6.54
#